data_AF-A0A068TU24-F1
#
_entry.id   AF-A0A068TU24-F1
#
_cell.length_a   1.000
_cell.length_b   1.000
_cell.length_c   1.000
_cell.angle_alpha   90.00
_cell.angle_beta   90.00
_cell.angle_gamma   90.00
#
_symmetry.space_group_name_H-M   'P 1'
#
loop_
_entity.id
_entity.type
_entity.pdbx_description
1 polymer ?
#
loop_
_entity_poly.entity_id
_entity_poly.type
_entity_poly.pdbx_seq_one_letter_code
_entity_poly.pdbx_strand_id
1 'polypeptide(L)'
;MCCSIVLGKTSKKVYNQVEENGRLKTPRHSRTTSTAPKDLASFAEEYRKLAIDCLKVLRVEMLLETIFHMQEMTSRQYLDDQDAEEPDDFIISLTSLITRRDEEMAPFIAESKRKYIFGGICGVAAHAFIKALTDVTSINLFGVQQICRNSIALEQALAAIPSINSEVVQLKLDRVRTYYELLNMPFEAMLAFITEHEHLFTDAEYANLLNVQVPGRDIPFDARDRVSEILSR
;
A
#
# COMPACT_ATOMS: atom_id res chain seq x y z
N MET A 1 6.58 -17.32 -29.30
CA MET A 1 5.43 -17.77 -30.13
C MET A 1 5.04 -16.63 -31.06
N CYS A 2 5.52 -16.67 -32.30
CA CYS A 2 5.05 -15.79 -33.38
C CYS A 2 3.84 -16.43 -34.05
N CYS A 3 2.71 -15.73 -34.14
CA CYS A 3 1.57 -16.19 -34.92
C CYS A 3 1.49 -15.37 -36.21
N SER A 4 1.88 -16.03 -37.31
CA SER A 4 1.83 -15.51 -38.67
C SER A 4 0.39 -15.51 -39.20
N ILE A 5 -0.02 -14.38 -39.78
CA ILE A 5 -1.26 -14.21 -40.53
C ILE A 5 -1.13 -14.92 -41.87
N VAL A 6 -2.07 -15.82 -42.19
CA VAL A 6 -2.21 -16.44 -43.54
C VAL A 6 -3.52 -15.97 -44.18
N LEU A 7 -3.36 -15.30 -45.32
CA LEU A 7 -4.42 -14.83 -46.23
C LEU A 7 -5.09 -15.99 -46.96
N GLY A 8 -6.43 -15.98 -47.01
CA GLY A 8 -7.27 -16.98 -47.68
C GLY A 8 -8.20 -16.41 -48.75
N LYS A 9 -7.67 -16.34 -49.99
CA LYS A 9 -8.29 -16.59 -51.31
C LYS A 9 -9.61 -15.91 -51.70
N THR A 10 -9.48 -15.01 -52.68
CA THR A 10 -10.53 -14.53 -53.59
C THR A 10 -11.05 -15.63 -54.52
N SER A 11 -12.37 -15.81 -54.61
CA SER A 11 -13.02 -16.65 -55.62
C SER A 11 -13.79 -15.77 -56.61
N LYS A 12 -13.34 -15.75 -57.87
CA LYS A 12 -14.02 -15.12 -59.00
C LYS A 12 -15.10 -16.06 -59.52
N LYS A 13 -16.32 -15.57 -59.72
CA LYS A 13 -17.30 -16.14 -60.65
C LYS A 13 -17.87 -15.05 -61.57
N VAL A 14 -17.88 -15.37 -62.84
CA VAL A 14 -18.27 -14.67 -64.08
C VAL A 14 -19.20 -15.70 -64.75
N TYR A 15 -20.36 -15.45 -65.38
CA TYR A 15 -21.14 -14.30 -65.84
C TYR A 15 -22.61 -14.76 -65.92
N ASN A 16 -23.57 -13.84 -66.06
CA ASN A 16 -24.57 -13.90 -67.14
C ASN A 16 -25.36 -12.59 -67.21
N GLN A 17 -25.32 -11.95 -68.39
CA GLN A 17 -26.17 -10.84 -68.78
C GLN A 17 -27.49 -11.39 -69.32
N VAL A 18 -28.62 -10.79 -68.90
CA VAL A 18 -29.87 -10.72 -69.67
C VAL A 18 -30.42 -9.32 -69.45
N GLU A 19 -30.65 -8.59 -70.55
CA GLU A 19 -31.25 -7.26 -70.54
C GLU A 19 -32.77 -7.28 -70.44
N GLU A 20 -33.26 -6.18 -69.87
CA GLU A 20 -34.46 -5.41 -70.21
C GLU A 20 -35.79 -5.53 -69.42
N ASN A 21 -36.16 -4.35 -68.91
CA ASN A 21 -37.48 -3.77 -68.64
C ASN A 21 -38.45 -4.41 -67.62
N GLY A 22 -38.49 -3.77 -66.45
CA GLY A 22 -39.65 -3.82 -65.56
C GLY A 22 -39.48 -2.90 -64.34
N ARG A 23 -40.26 -1.81 -64.27
CA ARG A 23 -40.35 -0.91 -63.11
C ARG A 23 -40.66 -1.70 -61.83
N LEU A 24 -39.65 -1.96 -61.00
CA LEU A 24 -39.82 -2.52 -59.66
C LEU A 24 -39.39 -1.48 -58.63
N LYS A 25 -40.40 -0.99 -57.88
CA LYS A 25 -40.23 -0.13 -56.71
C LYS A 25 -39.28 -0.81 -55.73
N THR A 26 -38.13 -0.21 -55.49
CA THR A 26 -37.22 -0.63 -54.42
C THR A 26 -37.91 -0.42 -53.06
N PRO A 27 -37.90 -1.42 -52.15
CA PRO A 27 -38.27 -1.18 -50.78
C PRO A 27 -37.22 -0.24 -50.19
N ARG A 28 -37.62 0.99 -49.86
CA ARG A 28 -36.79 1.87 -49.02
C ARG A 28 -36.67 1.17 -47.67
N HIS A 29 -35.54 0.49 -47.44
CA HIS A 29 -35.10 0.22 -46.09
C HIS A 29 -34.95 1.58 -45.41
N SER A 30 -35.91 1.90 -44.54
CA SER A 30 -35.75 2.94 -43.55
C SER A 30 -34.56 2.51 -42.70
N ARG A 31 -33.37 3.02 -43.04
CA ARG A 31 -32.20 2.94 -42.18
C ARG A 31 -32.62 3.64 -40.90
N THR A 32 -32.90 2.85 -39.88
CA THR A 32 -32.97 3.26 -38.49
C THR A 32 -31.84 4.26 -38.30
N THR A 33 -32.17 5.47 -37.86
CA THR A 33 -31.20 6.49 -37.48
C THR A 33 -30.43 5.95 -36.28
N SER A 34 -29.45 5.09 -36.56
CA SER A 34 -28.42 4.71 -35.62
C SER A 34 -27.69 6.00 -35.30
N THR A 35 -27.73 6.41 -34.04
CA THR A 35 -26.79 7.36 -33.47
C THR A 35 -25.42 7.12 -34.08
N ALA A 36 -24.76 8.16 -34.57
CA ALA A 36 -23.46 8.01 -35.24
C ALA A 36 -22.56 7.11 -34.38
N PRO A 37 -21.95 6.06 -34.94
CA PRO A 37 -21.12 5.16 -34.15
C PRO A 37 -20.06 6.00 -33.44
N LYS A 38 -19.96 5.83 -32.12
CA LYS A 38 -18.91 6.45 -31.30
C LYS A 38 -17.58 6.28 -32.04
N ASP A 39 -16.89 7.38 -32.31
CA ASP A 39 -15.62 7.31 -33.01
C ASP A 39 -14.57 6.60 -32.14
N LEU A 40 -13.58 5.97 -32.77
CA LEU A 40 -12.55 5.17 -32.10
C LEU A 40 -11.82 5.97 -31.01
N ALA A 41 -11.64 7.29 -31.22
CA ALA A 41 -11.08 8.20 -30.23
C ALA A 41 -11.92 8.24 -28.94
N SER A 42 -13.25 8.25 -29.05
CA SER A 42 -14.15 8.28 -27.90
C SER A 42 -14.11 6.96 -27.11
N PHE A 43 -14.02 5.82 -27.78
CA PHE A 43 -13.82 4.53 -27.10
C PHE A 43 -12.47 4.45 -26.39
N ALA A 44 -11.40 4.90 -27.04
CA ALA A 44 -10.07 4.93 -26.43
C ALA A 44 -10.04 5.79 -25.15
N GLU A 45 -10.79 6.90 -25.14
CA GLU A 45 -10.97 7.73 -23.95
C GLU A 45 -11.70 7.00 -22.82
N GLU A 46 -12.80 6.32 -23.13
CA GLU A 46 -13.57 5.53 -22.16
C GLU A 46 -12.72 4.41 -21.54
N TYR A 47 -11.95 3.67 -22.35
CA TYR A 47 -11.03 2.64 -21.84
C TYR A 47 -9.90 3.22 -20.99
N ARG A 48 -9.39 4.41 -21.33
CA ARG A 48 -8.37 5.07 -20.52
C ARG A 48 -8.92 5.47 -19.15
N LYS A 49 -10.13 6.02 -19.10
CA LYS A 49 -10.82 6.35 -17.84
C LYS A 49 -11.04 5.10 -16.99
N LEU A 50 -11.56 4.04 -17.59
CA LEU A 50 -11.75 2.76 -16.91
C LEU A 50 -10.43 2.21 -16.36
N ALA A 51 -9.35 2.23 -17.14
CA ALA A 51 -8.04 1.78 -16.68
C ALA A 51 -7.53 2.61 -15.49
N ILE A 52 -7.74 3.93 -15.49
CA ILE A 52 -7.40 4.80 -14.36
C ILE A 52 -8.21 4.42 -13.12
N ASP A 53 -9.51 4.17 -13.26
CA ASP A 53 -10.36 3.78 -12.13
C ASP A 53 -9.98 2.40 -11.58
N CYS A 54 -9.62 1.43 -12.43
CA CYS A 54 -9.05 0.15 -11.98
C CYS A 54 -7.76 0.35 -11.16
N LEU A 55 -6.85 1.24 -11.59
CA LEU A 55 -5.63 1.52 -10.83
C LEU A 55 -5.93 2.12 -9.44
N LYS A 56 -6.94 3.00 -9.35
CA LYS A 56 -7.37 3.56 -8.05
C LYS A 56 -7.92 2.48 -7.14
N VAL A 57 -8.77 1.59 -7.67
CA VAL A 57 -9.33 0.48 -6.89
C VAL A 57 -8.23 -0.44 -6.38
N LEU A 58 -7.29 -0.84 -7.24
CA LEU A 58 -6.14 -1.67 -6.84
C LEU A 58 -5.29 -1.00 -5.76
N ARG A 59 -5.03 0.30 -5.88
CA ARG A 59 -4.32 1.05 -4.84
C ARG A 59 -5.09 1.02 -3.50
N VAL A 60 -6.39 1.29 -3.53
CA VAL A 60 -7.22 1.27 -2.32
C VAL A 60 -7.25 -0.12 -1.69
N GLU A 61 -7.39 -1.17 -2.49
CA GLU A 61 -7.32 -2.57 -2.03
C GLU A 61 -6.01 -2.84 -1.30
N MET A 62 -4.85 -2.50 -1.89
CA MET A 62 -3.55 -2.70 -1.23
C MET A 62 -3.41 -1.93 0.09
N LEU A 63 -3.93 -0.70 0.17
CA LEU A 63 -3.91 0.08 1.41
C LEU A 63 -4.85 -0.50 2.47
N LEU A 64 -6.03 -0.97 2.08
CA LEU A 64 -6.99 -1.62 2.99
C LEU A 64 -6.46 -2.95 3.51
N GLU A 65 -5.85 -3.77 2.66
CA GLU A 65 -5.18 -5.01 3.07
C GLU A 65 -4.06 -4.72 4.08
N THR A 66 -3.28 -3.67 3.85
CA THR A 66 -2.25 -3.24 4.82
C THR A 66 -2.87 -2.87 6.17
N ILE A 67 -3.93 -2.07 6.19
CA ILE A 67 -4.63 -1.71 7.44
C ILE A 67 -5.20 -2.95 8.12
N PHE A 68 -5.82 -3.84 7.34
CA PHE A 68 -6.47 -5.04 7.84
C PHE A 68 -5.49 -5.97 8.56
N HIS A 69 -4.29 -6.18 8.02
CA HIS A 69 -3.29 -7.01 8.69
C HIS A 69 -2.65 -6.27 9.87
N MET A 70 -2.30 -4.99 9.69
CA MET A 70 -1.63 -4.20 10.73
C MET A 70 -2.49 -3.97 11.98
N GLN A 71 -3.82 -4.01 11.87
CA GLN A 71 -4.70 -3.85 13.03
C GLN A 71 -4.53 -4.97 14.07
N GLU A 72 -4.03 -6.15 13.68
CA GLU A 72 -3.81 -7.25 14.64
C GLU A 72 -2.82 -6.86 15.74
N MET A 73 -1.91 -5.93 15.44
CA MET A 73 -0.94 -5.38 16.39
C MET A 73 -1.59 -4.84 17.67
N THR A 74 -2.78 -4.22 17.57
CA THR A 74 -3.47 -3.62 18.74
C THR A 74 -4.11 -4.67 19.65
N SER A 75 -4.21 -5.92 19.20
CA SER A 75 -4.79 -7.03 19.96
C SER A 75 -3.73 -7.93 20.63
N ARG A 76 -2.45 -7.72 20.31
CA ARG A 76 -1.34 -8.53 20.83
C ARG A 76 -0.83 -8.01 22.17
N GLN A 77 -0.28 -8.93 22.97
CA GLN A 77 0.48 -8.61 24.17
C GLN A 77 1.97 -8.65 23.84
N TYR A 78 2.71 -7.64 24.29
CA TYR A 78 4.15 -7.50 24.04
C TYR A 78 4.96 -7.67 25.33
N LEU A 79 4.65 -8.73 26.08
CA LEU A 79 5.25 -9.08 27.37
C LEU A 79 5.84 -10.50 27.35
N ASP A 80 6.66 -10.79 26.35
CA ASP A 80 7.30 -12.10 26.22
C ASP A 80 8.56 -12.22 27.08
N ASP A 81 8.90 -13.43 27.52
CA ASP A 81 10.08 -13.67 28.38
C ASP A 81 11.37 -13.95 27.58
N GLN A 82 11.27 -14.02 26.25
CA GLN A 82 12.37 -14.33 25.35
C GLN A 82 12.24 -13.57 24.04
N ASP A 83 13.36 -13.34 23.37
CA ASP A 83 13.37 -12.74 22.02
C ASP A 83 12.73 -13.72 21.03
N ALA A 84 11.90 -13.18 20.17
CA ALA A 84 11.29 -13.94 19.09
C ALA A 84 12.27 -14.07 17.94
N GLU A 85 12.28 -15.23 17.28
CA GLU A 85 13.15 -15.47 16.13
C GLU A 85 12.51 -14.97 14.83
N GLU A 86 11.18 -15.02 14.74
CA GLU A 86 10.39 -14.76 13.53
C GLU A 86 9.50 -13.51 13.70
N PRO A 87 9.15 -12.81 12.60
CA PRO A 87 8.11 -11.78 12.64
C PRO A 87 6.74 -12.39 12.95
N ASP A 88 5.81 -11.57 13.43
CA ASP A 88 4.45 -12.02 13.72
C ASP A 88 3.73 -12.55 12.46
N ASP A 89 2.85 -13.53 12.63
CA ASP A 89 2.10 -14.17 11.53
C ASP A 89 1.33 -13.17 10.64
N PHE A 90 0.80 -12.09 11.21
CA PHE A 90 0.09 -11.06 10.45
C PHE A 90 1.02 -10.27 9.54
N ILE A 91 2.29 -10.08 9.94
CA ILE A 91 3.33 -9.48 9.11
C ILE A 91 3.75 -10.46 8.02
N ILE A 92 3.97 -11.73 8.35
CA ILE A 92 4.31 -12.78 7.37
C ILE A 92 3.21 -12.87 6.30
N SER A 93 1.94 -12.84 6.72
CA SER A 93 0.79 -12.88 5.82
C SER A 93 0.72 -11.64 4.94
N LEU A 94 0.92 -10.44 5.50
CA LEU A 94 0.92 -9.19 4.76
C LEU A 94 2.06 -9.13 3.73
N THR A 95 3.28 -9.47 4.11
CA THR A 95 4.44 -9.42 3.19
C THR A 95 4.28 -10.44 2.06
N SER A 96 3.80 -11.64 2.37
CA SER A 96 3.50 -12.67 1.37
C SER A 96 2.42 -12.21 0.39
N LEU A 97 1.36 -11.55 0.89
CA LEU A 97 0.30 -10.99 0.06
C LEU A 97 0.85 -9.91 -0.89
N ILE A 98 1.63 -8.96 -0.37
CA ILE A 98 2.18 -7.86 -1.17
C ILE A 98 3.11 -8.38 -2.27
N THR A 99 4.03 -9.28 -1.94
CA THR A 99 4.96 -9.89 -2.92
C THR A 99 4.20 -10.64 -4.00
N ARG A 100 3.26 -11.50 -3.60
CA ARG A 100 2.43 -12.26 -4.54
C ARG A 100 1.63 -11.33 -5.46
N ARG A 101 1.09 -10.23 -4.95
CA ARG A 101 0.35 -9.25 -5.77
C ARG A 101 1.24 -8.56 -6.79
N ASP A 102 2.50 -8.23 -6.47
CA ASP A 102 3.43 -7.67 -7.48
C ASP A 102 3.71 -8.69 -8.59
N GLU A 103 3.98 -9.95 -8.23
CA GLU A 103 4.22 -11.04 -9.19
C GLU A 103 3.03 -11.26 -10.12
N GLU A 104 1.81 -11.31 -9.58
CA GLU A 104 0.57 -11.48 -10.34
C GLU A 104 0.29 -10.28 -11.28
N MET A 105 0.63 -9.06 -10.86
CA MET A 105 0.38 -7.84 -11.63
C MET A 105 1.46 -7.52 -12.66
N ALA A 106 2.71 -7.95 -12.44
CA ALA A 106 3.88 -7.57 -13.23
C ALA A 106 3.72 -7.79 -14.75
N PRO A 107 3.11 -8.88 -15.26
CA PRO A 107 2.96 -9.11 -16.69
C PRO A 107 1.95 -8.18 -17.38
N PHE A 108 1.00 -7.61 -16.62
CA PHE A 108 -0.16 -6.89 -17.17
C PHE A 108 -0.10 -5.38 -16.95
N ILE A 109 0.65 -4.95 -15.94
CA ILE A 109 0.69 -3.56 -15.49
C ILE A 109 2.12 -3.04 -15.55
N ALA A 110 2.33 -1.97 -16.31
CA ALA A 110 3.63 -1.30 -16.40
C ALA A 110 4.12 -0.85 -15.01
N GLU A 111 5.44 -0.86 -14.81
CA GLU A 111 6.08 -0.56 -13.52
C GLU A 111 5.66 0.79 -12.93
N SER A 112 5.55 1.84 -13.74
CA SER A 112 5.11 3.17 -13.30
C SER A 112 3.69 3.17 -12.71
N LYS A 113 2.82 2.28 -13.17
CA LYS A 113 1.46 2.07 -12.63
C LYS A 113 1.48 1.18 -11.40
N ARG A 114 2.35 0.16 -11.34
CA ARG A 114 2.55 -0.64 -10.12
C ARG A 114 3.11 0.20 -8.97
N LYS A 115 4.04 1.12 -9.26
CA LYS A 115 4.52 2.14 -8.30
C LYS A 115 3.37 2.97 -7.73
N TYR A 116 2.36 3.30 -8.54
CA TYR A 116 1.15 3.96 -8.06
C TYR A 116 0.27 3.02 -7.22
N ILE A 117 0.13 1.74 -7.57
CA ILE A 117 -0.67 0.78 -6.79
C ILE A 117 -0.05 0.54 -5.41
N PHE A 118 1.24 0.21 -5.35
CA PHE A 118 1.95 -0.09 -4.09
C PHE A 118 2.38 1.15 -3.31
N GLY A 119 2.32 2.33 -3.93
CA GLY A 119 2.66 3.58 -3.26
C GLY A 119 1.82 3.78 -2.00
N GLY A 120 2.43 4.28 -0.93
CA GLY A 120 1.71 4.58 0.31
C GLY A 120 1.54 3.41 1.28
N ILE A 121 1.74 2.14 0.86
CA ILE A 121 1.72 0.97 1.77
C ILE A 121 2.64 1.21 2.97
N CYS A 122 3.90 1.56 2.70
CA CYS A 122 4.86 1.86 3.76
C CYS A 122 4.42 3.02 4.66
N GLY A 123 3.77 4.05 4.10
CA GLY A 123 3.26 5.17 4.91
C GLY A 123 2.12 4.73 5.85
N VAL A 124 1.19 3.94 5.34
CA VAL A 124 0.08 3.37 6.10
C VAL A 124 0.60 2.42 7.19
N ALA A 125 1.54 1.54 6.85
CA ALA A 125 2.14 0.62 7.81
C ALA A 125 2.92 1.35 8.90
N ALA A 126 3.78 2.32 8.55
CA ALA A 126 4.53 3.10 9.53
C ALA A 126 3.61 3.88 10.48
N HIS A 127 2.55 4.47 9.95
CA HIS A 127 1.52 5.12 10.77
C HIS A 127 0.79 4.11 11.67
N ALA A 128 0.44 2.92 11.15
CA ALA A 128 -0.21 1.87 11.92
C ALA A 128 0.66 1.37 13.07
N PHE A 129 1.96 1.14 12.82
CA PHE A 129 2.92 0.78 13.86
C PHE A 129 2.94 1.81 15.00
N ILE A 130 3.09 3.09 14.68
CA ILE A 130 3.20 4.14 15.71
C ILE A 130 1.87 4.33 16.43
N LYS A 131 0.76 4.32 15.68
CA LYS A 131 -0.57 4.43 16.26
C LYS A 131 -0.88 3.27 17.20
N ALA A 132 -0.47 2.04 16.88
CA ALA A 132 -0.77 0.87 17.69
C ALA A 132 -0.32 1.00 19.15
N LEU A 133 0.73 1.79 19.42
CA LEU A 133 1.19 2.03 20.80
C LEU A 133 0.10 2.66 21.69
N THR A 134 -0.86 3.40 21.12
CA THR A 134 -1.98 3.96 21.90
C THR A 134 -2.87 2.88 22.52
N ASP A 135 -2.92 1.72 21.90
CA ASP A 135 -3.78 0.60 22.30
C ASP A 135 -3.00 -0.47 23.08
N VAL A 136 -1.66 -0.41 23.06
CA VAL A 136 -0.78 -1.30 23.83
C VAL A 136 -0.76 -0.84 25.29
N THR A 137 -1.20 -1.71 26.19
CA THR A 137 -1.23 -1.42 27.64
C THR A 137 0.16 -1.51 28.26
N SER A 138 0.97 -2.47 27.83
CA SER A 138 2.29 -2.74 28.38
C SER A 138 3.19 -3.42 27.35
N ILE A 139 4.48 -3.07 27.39
CA ILE A 139 5.51 -3.60 26.50
C ILE A 139 6.84 -3.72 27.23
N ASN A 140 7.55 -4.83 27.03
CA ASN A 140 8.90 -5.03 27.56
C ASN A 140 9.96 -4.95 26.44
N LEU A 141 11.23 -5.18 26.80
CA LEU A 141 12.36 -5.16 25.85
C LEU A 141 12.15 -6.12 24.66
N PHE A 142 11.69 -7.34 24.92
CA PHE A 142 11.45 -8.35 23.89
C PHE A 142 10.28 -7.96 22.98
N GLY A 143 9.24 -7.35 23.54
CA GLY A 143 8.15 -6.75 22.79
C GLY A 143 8.62 -5.65 21.82
N VAL A 144 9.52 -4.76 22.27
CA VAL A 144 10.14 -3.76 21.39
C VAL A 144 10.94 -4.44 20.27
N GLN A 145 11.71 -5.48 20.59
CA GLN A 145 12.48 -6.25 19.60
C GLN A 145 11.58 -6.93 18.56
N GLN A 146 10.45 -7.53 18.97
CA GLN A 146 9.45 -8.11 18.07
C GLN A 146 8.90 -7.07 17.10
N ILE A 147 8.56 -5.87 17.58
CA ILE A 147 8.03 -4.79 16.73
C ILE A 147 9.11 -4.30 15.75
N CYS A 148 10.36 -4.18 16.19
CA CYS A 148 11.47 -3.87 15.31
C CYS A 148 11.66 -4.97 14.24
N ARG A 149 11.57 -6.25 14.61
CA ARG A 149 11.63 -7.40 13.69
C ARG A 149 10.51 -7.37 12.66
N ASN A 150 9.28 -7.09 13.09
CA ASN A 150 8.12 -6.89 12.21
C ASN A 150 8.36 -5.78 11.20
N SER A 151 8.88 -4.63 11.65
CA SER A 151 9.23 -3.49 10.80
C SER A 151 10.31 -3.85 9.77
N ILE A 152 11.35 -4.57 10.18
CA ILE A 152 12.42 -5.04 9.29
C ILE A 152 11.91 -6.04 8.24
N ALA A 153 11.06 -6.99 8.63
CA ALA A 153 10.49 -7.95 7.69
C ALA A 153 9.64 -7.26 6.61
N LEU A 154 8.84 -6.27 7.00
CA LEU A 154 8.07 -5.47 6.06
C LEU A 154 8.98 -4.61 5.17
N GLU A 155 10.04 -4.01 5.72
CA GLU A 155 11.04 -3.26 4.95
C GLU A 155 11.66 -4.12 3.85
N GLN A 156 12.15 -5.31 4.20
CA GLN A 156 12.78 -6.23 3.28
C GLN A 156 11.83 -6.67 2.16
N ALA A 157 10.58 -7.00 2.49
CA ALA A 157 9.58 -7.38 1.51
C ALA A 157 9.26 -6.25 0.54
N LEU A 158 9.10 -5.02 1.03
CA LEU A 158 8.82 -3.86 0.19
C LEU A 158 10.04 -3.44 -0.66
N ALA A 159 11.24 -3.52 -0.10
CA ALA A 159 12.48 -3.20 -0.81
C ALA A 159 12.82 -4.21 -1.92
N ALA A 160 12.31 -5.44 -1.83
CA ALA A 160 12.46 -6.46 -2.86
C ALA A 160 11.58 -6.20 -4.10
N ILE A 161 10.54 -5.36 -4.00
CA ILE A 161 9.65 -5.05 -5.12
C ILE A 161 10.23 -3.90 -5.95
N PRO A 162 10.58 -4.12 -7.24
CA PRO A 162 11.25 -3.11 -8.06
C PRO A 162 10.49 -1.80 -8.23
N SER A 163 9.15 -1.85 -8.16
CA SER A 163 8.30 -0.67 -8.35
C SER A 163 8.18 0.22 -7.11
N ILE A 164 8.73 -0.19 -5.97
CA ILE A 164 8.69 0.54 -4.69
C ILE A 164 10.02 1.28 -4.49
N ASN A 165 9.95 2.48 -3.90
CA ASN A 165 11.14 3.25 -3.57
C ASN A 165 11.71 2.80 -2.21
N SER A 166 12.77 1.99 -2.22
CA SER A 166 13.40 1.42 -1.03
C SER A 166 13.94 2.49 -0.06
N GLU A 167 14.46 3.63 -0.53
CA GLU A 167 14.96 4.71 0.34
C GLU A 167 13.83 5.32 1.19
N VAL A 168 12.66 5.53 0.56
CA VAL A 168 11.47 6.05 1.28
C VAL A 168 10.94 5.01 2.26
N VAL A 169 11.04 3.73 1.91
CA VAL A 169 10.64 2.63 2.81
C VAL A 169 11.53 2.59 4.04
N GLN A 170 12.85 2.58 3.82
CA GLN A 170 13.85 2.56 4.88
C GLN A 170 13.66 3.75 5.83
N LEU A 171 13.59 4.98 5.31
CA LEU A 171 13.40 6.19 6.13
C LEU A 171 12.16 6.10 7.05
N LYS A 172 11.05 5.59 6.52
CA LYS A 172 9.79 5.49 7.27
C LYS A 172 9.81 4.39 8.31
N LEU A 173 10.44 3.27 8.02
CA LEU A 173 10.51 2.12 8.93
C LEU A 173 11.64 2.25 9.96
N ASP A 174 12.72 2.98 9.63
CA ASP A 174 13.69 3.49 10.60
C ASP A 174 13.00 4.37 11.64
N ARG A 175 12.15 5.32 11.21
CA ARG A 175 11.38 6.16 12.13
C ARG A 175 10.51 5.33 13.08
N VAL A 176 9.92 4.23 12.61
CA VAL A 176 9.16 3.30 13.48
C VAL A 176 10.08 2.66 14.52
N ARG A 177 11.23 2.12 14.11
CA ARG A 177 12.18 1.47 15.03
C ARG A 177 12.69 2.45 16.08
N THR A 178 13.12 3.64 15.65
CA THR A 178 13.54 4.71 16.56
C THR A 178 12.45 5.03 17.58
N TYR A 179 11.18 5.13 17.17
CA TYR A 179 10.07 5.41 18.08
C TYR A 179 9.94 4.37 19.20
N TYR A 180 9.97 3.09 18.84
CA TYR A 180 9.83 2.00 19.80
C TYR A 180 11.08 1.80 20.66
N GLU A 181 12.27 2.05 20.13
CA GLU A 181 13.52 1.98 20.87
C GLU A 181 13.62 3.02 22.01
N LEU A 182 12.90 4.14 21.93
CA LEU A 182 12.77 5.09 23.05
C LEU A 182 12.16 4.45 24.31
N LEU A 183 11.35 3.40 24.15
CA LEU A 183 10.76 2.69 25.29
C LEU A 183 11.80 1.91 26.10
N ASN A 184 12.93 1.56 25.50
CA ASN A 184 14.04 0.88 26.17
C ASN A 184 14.95 1.85 26.96
N MET A 185 14.72 3.15 26.85
CA MET A 185 15.52 4.16 27.54
C MET A 185 14.93 4.49 28.92
N PRO A 186 15.78 4.81 29.92
CA PRO A 186 15.35 5.49 31.12
C PRO A 186 14.70 6.84 30.78
N PHE A 187 13.78 7.31 31.62
CA PHE A 187 13.03 8.54 31.37
C PHE A 187 13.91 9.76 31.07
N GLU A 188 14.99 9.97 31.83
CA GLU A 188 15.88 11.12 31.62
C GLU A 188 16.61 11.09 30.27
N ALA A 189 16.99 9.89 29.80
CA ALA A 189 17.61 9.73 28.49
C ALA A 189 16.61 9.97 27.35
N MET A 190 15.37 9.49 27.52
CA MET A 190 14.28 9.77 26.59
C MET A 190 13.96 11.28 26.55
N LEU A 191 13.97 11.98 27.68
CA LEU A 191 13.74 13.42 27.72
C LEU A 191 14.84 14.21 27.00
N ALA A 192 16.10 13.82 27.18
CA ALA A 192 17.22 14.40 26.44
C ALA A 192 17.06 14.18 24.93
N PHE A 193 16.66 12.96 24.52
CA PHE A 193 16.36 12.68 23.12
C PHE A 193 15.25 13.58 22.56
N ILE A 194 14.15 13.76 23.29
CA ILE A 194 13.02 14.63 22.88
C ILE A 194 13.52 16.07 22.69
N THR A 195 14.34 16.57 23.61
CA THR A 195 14.91 17.92 23.54
C THR A 195 15.78 18.12 22.29
N GLU A 196 16.51 17.10 21.86
CA GLU A 196 17.35 17.18 20.65
C GLU A 196 16.57 16.97 19.36
N HIS A 197 15.40 16.33 19.43
CA HIS A 197 14.66 15.83 18.25
C HIS A 197 13.18 16.24 18.27
N GLU A 198 12.86 17.45 18.73
CA GLU A 198 11.49 17.94 18.98
C GLU A 198 10.50 17.71 17.82
N HIS A 199 10.98 17.72 16.57
CA HIS A 199 10.14 17.57 15.37
C HIS A 199 10.14 16.17 14.74
N LEU A 200 10.81 15.19 15.35
CA LEU A 200 10.87 13.82 14.82
C LEU A 200 9.54 13.07 14.99
N PHE A 201 8.86 13.33 16.11
CA PHE A 201 7.53 12.84 16.43
C PHE A 201 6.61 13.99 16.84
N THR A 202 5.31 13.78 16.70
CA THR A 202 4.29 14.73 17.16
C THR A 202 4.15 14.70 18.68
N ASP A 203 3.62 15.76 19.26
CA ASP A 203 3.39 15.84 20.71
C ASP A 203 2.54 14.68 21.23
N ALA A 204 1.53 14.26 20.47
CA ALA A 204 0.70 13.12 20.80
C ALA A 204 1.50 11.81 20.77
N GLU A 205 2.37 11.61 19.76
CA GLU A 205 3.25 10.45 19.68
C GLU A 205 4.24 10.43 20.87
N TYR A 206 4.83 11.56 21.28
CA TYR A 206 5.68 11.62 22.46
C TYR A 206 4.90 11.36 23.76
N ALA A 207 3.69 11.90 23.90
CA ALA A 207 2.84 11.65 25.05
C ALA A 207 2.47 10.15 25.18
N ASN A 208 2.29 9.44 24.06
CA ASN A 208 1.98 8.01 24.07
C ASN A 208 3.12 7.16 24.65
N LEU A 209 4.38 7.56 24.46
CA LEU A 209 5.54 6.87 25.06
C LEU A 209 5.52 6.88 26.59
N LEU A 210 4.85 7.87 27.19
CA LEU A 210 4.66 7.99 28.64
C LEU A 210 3.46 7.18 29.16
N ASN A 211 2.50 6.85 28.29
CA ASN A 211 1.26 6.18 28.68
C ASN A 211 1.40 4.66 28.73
N VAL A 212 2.26 4.10 27.89
CA VAL A 212 2.51 2.66 27.86
C VAL A 212 3.35 2.22 29.07
N GLN A 213 2.92 1.14 29.72
CA GLN A 213 3.66 0.59 30.85
C GLN A 213 4.88 -0.19 30.35
N VAL A 214 6.07 0.21 30.77
CA VAL A 214 7.32 -0.53 30.52
C VAL A 214 7.83 -1.08 31.85
N PRO A 215 7.87 -2.41 32.06
CA PRO A 215 8.34 -2.99 33.31
C PRO A 215 9.74 -2.51 33.68
N GLY A 216 9.91 -2.04 34.91
CA GLY A 216 11.19 -1.55 35.44
C GLY A 216 11.58 -0.13 35.02
N ARG A 217 10.73 0.59 34.28
CA ARG A 217 10.94 2.00 33.93
C ARG A 217 10.14 2.91 34.86
N ASP A 218 10.83 3.69 35.68
CA ASP A 218 10.21 4.69 36.54
C ASP A 218 9.87 5.96 35.73
N ILE A 219 8.59 6.36 35.74
CA ILE A 219 8.12 7.61 35.13
C ILE A 219 7.79 8.60 36.26
N PRO A 220 8.48 9.76 36.34
CA PRO A 220 8.17 10.80 37.31
C PRO A 220 6.74 11.34 37.18
N PHE A 221 6.15 11.82 38.28
CA PHE A 221 4.78 12.35 38.29
C PHE A 221 4.63 13.62 37.42
N ASP A 222 5.70 14.37 37.23
CA ASP A 222 5.80 15.59 36.42
C ASP A 222 6.27 15.32 34.97
N ALA A 223 6.39 14.06 34.56
CA ALA A 223 6.94 13.69 33.25
C ALA A 223 6.21 14.34 32.07
N ARG A 224 4.87 14.42 32.14
CA ARG A 224 4.06 15.06 31.10
C ARG A 224 4.30 16.56 31.02
N ASP A 225 4.45 17.22 32.17
CA ASP A 225 4.70 18.66 32.24
C ASP A 225 6.08 18.98 31.65
N ARG A 226 7.10 18.18 32.00
CA ARG A 226 8.47 18.30 31.47
C ARG A 226 8.53 18.15 29.95
N VAL A 227 7.85 17.13 29.40
CA VAL A 227 7.76 16.94 27.93
C VAL A 227 6.99 18.09 27.27
N SER A 228 5.88 18.53 27.87
CA SER A 228 5.08 19.64 27.33
C SER A 228 5.86 20.96 27.30
N GLU A 229 6.68 21.22 28.33
CA GLU A 229 7.53 22.42 28.37
C GLU A 229 8.52 22.45 27.21
N ILE A 230 9.14 21.31 26.89
CA ILE A 230 10.09 21.18 25.77
C ILE A 230 9.37 21.44 24.44
N LEU A 231 8.26 20.74 24.20
CA LEU A 231 7.53 20.81 22.92
C LEU A 231 6.81 22.15 22.69
N SER A 232 6.67 22.98 23.73
CA SER A 232 6.08 24.31 23.64
C SER A 232 7.06 25.42 23.21
N ARG A 233 8.35 25.11 23.07
CA ARG A 233 9.41 26.06 22.69
C ARG A 233 9.47 26.27 21.18
#